data_AF-A0A7C7A532-F1
#
_entry.id   AF-A0A7C7A532-F1
#
_cell.length_a   1.000
_cell.length_b   1.000
_cell.length_c   1.000
_cell.angle_alpha   90.00
_cell.angle_beta   90.00
_cell.angle_gamma   90.00
#
_symmetry.space_group_name_H-M   'P 1'
#
loop_
_entity.id
_entity.type
_entity.pdbx_description
1 polymer ?
#
loop_
_entity_poly.entity_id
_entity_poly.type
_entity_poly.pdbx_seq_one_letter_code
_entity_poly.pdbx_strand_id
1 'polypeptide(L)'
;MKTALKRIYTFLIFSFLYAPIIVLIVFSFNESKSRAHWTGFTLKWYVEMFKDRQIMTSLYNTITIALVSSIIATVLGTIAAVGIHYMKKTPRTIMMNLTYLPVLNPDIVTGISLML
;
A
#
# COMPACT_ATOMS: atom_id res chain seq x y z
N MET A 1 -2.63 26.37 26.41
CA MET A 1 -2.73 26.78 24.98
C MET A 1 -1.82 25.99 24.03
N LYS A 2 -0.51 25.80 24.30
CA LYS A 2 0.41 25.09 23.38
C LYS A 2 -0.01 23.66 23.02
N THR A 3 -0.61 22.90 23.95
CA THR A 3 -1.09 21.53 23.70
C THR A 3 -2.34 21.48 22.81
N ALA A 4 -3.24 22.46 22.93
CA ALA A 4 -4.42 22.56 22.08
C ALA A 4 -4.02 22.87 20.63
N LEU A 5 -3.07 23.79 20.44
CA LEU A 5 -2.58 24.13 19.09
C LEU A 5 -1.89 22.94 18.41
N LYS A 6 -1.08 22.17 19.14
CA LYS A 6 -0.47 20.92 18.61
C LYS A 6 -1.53 19.90 18.20
N ARG A 7 -2.55 19.69 19.03
CA ARG A 7 -3.65 18.75 18.72
C ARG A 7 -4.43 19.18 17.47
N ILE A 8 -4.76 20.47 17.36
CA ILE A 8 -5.46 21.02 16.19
C ILE A 8 -4.60 20.86 14.93
N TYR A 9 -3.30 21.15 15.02
CA TYR A 9 -2.37 20.98 13.91
C TYR A 9 -2.28 19.52 13.43
N THR A 10 -2.11 18.58 14.37
CA THR A 10 -2.12 17.14 14.05
C THR A 10 -3.46 16.69 13.45
N PHE A 11 -4.58 17.17 13.99
CA PHE A 11 -5.92 16.86 13.48
C PHE A 11 -6.11 17.37 12.05
N LEU A 12 -5.66 18.59 11.74
CA LEU A 12 -5.73 19.15 10.39
C LEU A 12 -4.90 18.35 9.39
N ILE A 13 -3.69 17.93 9.76
CA ILE A 13 -2.85 17.09 8.90
C ILE A 13 -3.55 15.77 8.59
N PHE A 14 -4.03 15.06 9.61
CA PHE A 14 -4.72 13.80 9.38
C PHE A 14 -6.00 14.00 8.58
N SER A 15 -6.80 15.01 8.89
CA SER A 15 -8.02 15.32 8.12
C SER A 15 -7.71 15.57 6.65
N PHE A 16 -6.65 16.31 6.34
CA PHE A 16 -6.22 16.57 4.96
C PHE A 16 -5.75 15.29 4.25
N LEU A 17 -4.95 14.44 4.91
CA LEU A 17 -4.48 13.17 4.35
C LEU A 17 -5.61 12.16 4.10
N TYR A 18 -6.60 12.11 4.99
CA TYR A 18 -7.74 11.19 4.87
C TYR A 18 -8.89 11.74 4.01
N ALA A 19 -8.97 13.06 3.79
CA ALA A 19 -10.00 13.68 2.95
C ALA A 19 -10.18 13.00 1.57
N PRO A 20 -9.13 12.75 0.75
CA PRO A 20 -9.32 12.10 -0.55
C PRO A 20 -9.85 10.67 -0.43
N ILE A 21 -9.46 9.94 0.62
CA ILE A 21 -9.97 8.58 0.89
C ILE A 21 -11.46 8.65 1.24
N ILE A 22 -11.87 9.61 2.07
CA ILE A 22 -13.28 9.83 2.42
C ILE A 22 -14.09 10.19 1.17
N VAL A 23 -13.56 11.05 0.29
CA VAL A 23 -14.21 11.40 -0.98
C VAL A 23 -14.41 10.14 -1.84
N LEU A 24 -13.41 9.27 -1.95
CA LEU A 24 -13.55 7.99 -2.66
C LEU A 24 -14.62 7.08 -2.04
N ILE A 25 -14.67 6.99 -0.70
CA ILE A 25 -15.69 6.21 0.01
C ILE A 25 -17.08 6.77 -0.29
N VAL A 26 -17.28 8.08 -0.19
CA VAL A 26 -18.58 8.71 -0.49
C VAL A 26 -18.99 8.41 -1.93
N PHE A 27 -18.08 8.61 -2.90
CA PHE A 27 -18.37 8.31 -4.31
C PHE A 27 -18.56 6.83 -4.62
N SER A 28 -18.06 5.91 -3.80
CA SER A 28 -18.31 4.48 -3.99
C SER A 28 -19.79 4.10 -3.80
N PHE A 29 -20.55 4.93 -3.09
CA PHE A 29 -22.00 4.80 -2.94
C PHE A 29 -22.79 5.59 -4.00
N ASN A 30 -22.14 6.27 -4.95
CA ASN A 30 -22.86 6.99 -6.00
C ASN A 30 -23.40 6.01 -7.06
N GLU A 31 -24.68 6.16 -7.40
CA GLU A 31 -25.31 5.35 -8.44
C GLU A 31 -24.72 5.59 -9.83
N SER A 32 -24.29 6.82 -10.11
CA SER A 32 -23.69 7.18 -11.38
C SER A 32 -22.24 6.71 -11.48
N LYS A 33 -21.86 6.24 -12.68
CA LYS A 33 -20.45 5.98 -13.05
C LYS A 33 -19.63 7.28 -13.19
N SER A 34 -20.30 8.44 -13.26
CA SER A 34 -19.64 9.73 -13.39
C SER A 34 -19.35 10.36 -12.03
N ARG A 35 -18.10 10.77 -11.82
CA ARG A 35 -17.64 11.51 -10.63
C ARG A 35 -18.12 12.96 -10.59
N ALA A 36 -18.75 13.46 -11.66
CA ALA A 36 -19.16 14.86 -11.79
C ALA A 36 -20.52 15.17 -11.16
N HIS A 37 -21.41 14.18 -11.04
CA HIS A 37 -22.77 14.38 -10.54
C HIS A 37 -23.17 13.31 -9.53
N TRP A 38 -23.60 13.74 -8.35
CA TRP A 38 -24.23 12.88 -7.37
C TRP A 38 -25.67 12.62 -7.80
N THR A 39 -26.01 11.36 -8.07
CA THR A 39 -27.33 11.00 -8.60
C THR A 39 -28.20 10.29 -7.57
N GLY A 40 -27.60 9.45 -6.71
CA GLY A 40 -28.30 8.70 -5.68
C GLY A 40 -27.35 7.82 -4.87
N PHE A 41 -27.78 7.37 -3.69
CA PHE A 41 -27.06 6.39 -2.88
C PHE A 41 -27.38 4.97 -3.36
N THR A 42 -26.36 4.15 -3.63
CA THR A 42 -26.51 2.75 -4.04
C THR A 42 -25.48 1.84 -3.39
N LEU A 43 -25.86 0.58 -3.23
CA LEU A 43 -24.96 -0.54 -2.89
C LEU A 43 -24.70 -1.46 -4.10
N LYS A 44 -25.21 -1.11 -5.28
CA LYS A 44 -25.15 -1.92 -6.50
C LYS A 44 -23.72 -2.34 -6.84
N TRP A 45 -22.75 -1.43 -6.75
CA TRP A 45 -21.35 -1.71 -7.10
C TRP A 45 -20.70 -2.75 -6.20
N TYR A 46 -21.04 -2.76 -4.91
CA TYR A 46 -20.56 -3.78 -3.98
C TYR A 46 -21.13 -5.16 -4.35
N VAL A 47 -22.42 -5.24 -4.67
CA VAL A 47 -23.06 -6.50 -5.10
C VAL A 47 -22.47 -6.99 -6.43
N GLU A 48 -22.26 -6.09 -7.39
CA GLU A 48 -21.67 -6.42 -8.69
C GLU A 48 -20.24 -6.93 -8.56
N MET A 49 -19.45 -6.31 -7.67
CA MET A 49 -18.08 -6.73 -7.36
C MET A 49 -18.00 -8.20 -6.92
N PHE A 50 -18.93 -8.66 -6.07
CA PHE A 50 -18.96 -10.05 -5.62
C PHE A 50 -19.44 -11.04 -6.69
N LYS A 51 -20.21 -10.57 -7.68
CA LYS A 51 -20.67 -11.40 -8.80
C LYS A 51 -19.61 -11.53 -9.89
N ASP A 52 -18.71 -10.55 -10.00
CA ASP A 52 -17.63 -10.58 -10.97
C ASP A 52 -16.54 -11.56 -10.55
N ARG A 53 -16.48 -12.69 -11.27
CA ARG A 53 -15.50 -13.75 -11.01
C ARG A 53 -14.06 -13.27 -11.22
N GLN A 54 -13.82 -12.36 -12.16
CA GLN A 54 -12.48 -11.84 -12.42
C GLN A 54 -12.01 -10.98 -11.23
N ILE A 55 -12.85 -10.05 -10.76
CA ILE A 55 -12.53 -9.22 -9.60
C ILE A 55 -12.29 -10.08 -8.37
N MET A 56 -13.17 -11.05 -8.10
CA MET A 56 -13.01 -11.94 -6.95
C MET A 56 -11.75 -12.80 -7.04
N THR A 57 -11.42 -13.33 -8.21
CA THR A 57 -10.18 -14.10 -8.41
C THR A 57 -8.95 -13.22 -8.19
N SER A 58 -8.94 -11.99 -8.71
CA SER A 58 -7.87 -11.03 -8.49
C SER A 58 -7.71 -10.64 -7.02
N LEU A 59 -8.83 -10.54 -6.27
CA LEU A 59 -8.81 -10.28 -4.83
C LEU A 59 -8.14 -11.43 -4.07
N TYR A 60 -8.56 -12.68 -4.32
CA TYR A 60 -7.96 -13.85 -3.67
C TYR A 60 -6.48 -14.00 -4.00
N ASN A 61 -6.09 -13.78 -5.26
CA ASN A 61 -4.69 -13.83 -5.66
C ASN A 61 -3.88 -12.75 -4.93
N THR A 62 -4.37 -11.51 -4.89
CA THR A 62 -3.69 -10.40 -4.20
C THR A 62 -3.49 -10.71 -2.72
N ILE A 63 -4.54 -11.18 -2.02
CA ILE A 63 -4.47 -11.51 -0.59
C ILE A 63 -3.50 -12.67 -0.36
N THR A 64 -3.58 -13.73 -1.15
CA THR A 64 -2.70 -14.90 -1.00
C THR A 64 -1.24 -14.52 -1.22
N ILE A 65 -0.95 -13.77 -2.28
CA ILE A 65 0.41 -13.29 -2.59
C ILE A 65 0.90 -12.36 -1.48
N ALA A 66 0.07 -11.42 -1.00
CA ALA A 66 0.46 -10.49 0.06
C ALA A 66 0.79 -11.22 1.37
N LEU A 67 0.00 -12.21 1.77
CA LEU A 67 0.24 -12.99 2.99
C LEU A 67 1.51 -13.82 2.87
N VAL A 68 1.67 -14.59 1.80
CA VAL A 68 2.85 -15.45 1.62
C VAL A 68 4.12 -14.60 1.50
N SER A 69 4.07 -13.54 0.68
CA SER A 69 5.22 -12.66 0.47
C SER A 69 5.61 -11.92 1.76
N SER A 70 4.64 -11.37 2.50
CA SER A 70 4.94 -10.65 3.75
C SER A 70 5.56 -11.55 4.82
N ILE A 71 5.10 -12.80 4.96
CA ILE A 71 5.68 -13.76 5.89
C ILE A 71 7.12 -14.09 5.50
N ILE A 72 7.34 -14.47 4.24
CA ILE A 72 8.68 -14.82 3.73
C ILE A 72 9.63 -13.63 3.86
N ALA A 73 9.21 -12.44 3.42
CA ALA A 73 10.01 -11.21 3.48
C ALA A 73 10.32 -10.83 4.93
N THR A 74 9.39 -11.01 5.86
CA THR A 74 9.62 -10.71 7.28
C THR A 74 10.63 -11.67 7.90
N VAL A 75 10.51 -12.97 7.62
CA VAL A 75 11.45 -13.98 8.13
C VAL A 75 12.86 -13.73 7.56
N LEU A 76 12.98 -13.61 6.24
CA LEU A 76 14.27 -13.35 5.59
C LEU A 76 14.87 -12.01 6.00
N GLY A 77 14.05 -10.95 6.04
CA GLY A 77 14.46 -9.61 6.47
C GLY A 77 14.93 -9.58 7.91
N THR A 78 14.26 -10.31 8.82
CA THR A 78 14.67 -10.40 10.23
C THR A 78 16.01 -11.14 10.35
N ILE A 79 16.18 -12.27 9.67
CA ILE A 79 17.45 -13.02 9.66
C ILE A 79 18.58 -12.14 9.11
N ALA A 80 18.34 -11.44 8.01
CA ALA A 80 19.31 -10.52 7.40
C ALA A 80 19.64 -9.36 8.34
N ALA A 81 18.65 -8.75 8.99
CA ALA A 81 18.85 -7.65 9.93
C ALA A 81 19.71 -8.07 11.13
N VAL A 82 19.43 -9.24 11.71
CA VAL A 82 20.23 -9.81 12.79
C VAL A 82 21.65 -10.11 12.31
N GLY A 83 21.81 -10.73 11.13
CA GLY A 83 23.12 -11.00 10.55
C GLY A 83 23.96 -9.73 10.36
N ILE A 84 23.38 -8.70 9.75
CA ILE A 84 24.03 -7.39 9.51
C ILE A 84 24.38 -6.69 10.82
N HIS A 85 23.57 -6.84 11.87
CA HIS A 85 23.83 -6.25 13.18
C HIS A 85 25.14 -6.78 13.81
N TYR A 86 25.47 -8.05 13.60
CA TYR A 86 26.70 -8.65 14.12
C TYR A 86 27.93 -8.53 13.18
N MET A 87 27.78 -7.92 12.00
CA MET A 87 28.89 -7.75 11.05
C MET A 87 29.87 -6.64 11.44
N LYS A 88 31.14 -6.80 11.05
CA LYS A 88 32.16 -5.74 11.13
C LYS A 88 31.81 -4.57 10.20
N LYS A 89 32.41 -3.39 10.44
CA LYS A 89 32.10 -2.12 9.74
C LYS A 89 32.10 -2.24 8.21
N THR A 90 33.14 -2.83 7.62
CA THR A 90 33.29 -2.92 6.15
C THR A 90 32.24 -3.82 5.48
N PRO A 91 32.07 -5.11 5.86
CA PRO A 91 31.03 -5.96 5.26
C PRO A 91 29.61 -5.44 5.53
N ARG A 92 29.38 -4.82 6.70
CA ARG A 92 28.10 -4.16 7.02
C ARG A 92 27.76 -3.05 6.01
N THR A 93 28.70 -2.15 5.72
CA THR A 93 28.48 -1.07 4.74
C THR A 93 28.17 -1.62 3.34
N ILE A 94 28.88 -2.67 2.91
CA ILE A 94 28.65 -3.29 1.60
C ILE A 94 27.24 -3.89 1.54
N MET A 95 26.83 -4.67 2.56
CA MET A 95 25.49 -5.28 2.57
C MET A 95 24.36 -4.25 2.65
N MET A 96 24.53 -3.18 3.43
CA MET A 96 23.55 -2.09 3.47
C MET A 96 23.40 -1.44 2.09
N ASN A 97 24.52 -1.14 1.41
CA ASN A 97 24.47 -0.54 0.07
C ASN A 97 23.77 -1.46 -0.94
N LEU A 98 24.08 -2.77 -0.93
CA LEU A 98 23.40 -3.74 -1.79
C LEU A 98 21.89 -3.82 -1.52
N THR A 99 21.48 -3.74 -0.26
CA THR A 99 20.06 -3.77 0.13
C THR A 99 19.31 -2.51 -0.32
N TYR A 100 19.98 -1.36 -0.38
CA TYR A 100 19.39 -0.12 -0.86
C TYR A 100 19.28 -0.02 -2.39
N LEU A 101 20.11 -0.74 -3.15
CA LEU A 101 20.09 -0.67 -4.61
C LEU A 101 18.71 -1.00 -5.22
N PRO A 102 18.01 -2.08 -4.81
CA PRO A 102 16.66 -2.38 -5.28
C PRO A 102 15.65 -1.28 -4.95
N VAL A 103 15.77 -0.62 -3.80
CA VAL A 103 14.85 0.45 -3.35
C VAL A 103 14.94 1.69 -4.26
N LEU A 104 16.10 1.90 -4.89
CA LEU A 104 16.32 2.98 -5.86
C LEU A 104 15.89 2.59 -7.28
N ASN A 105 15.67 1.31 -7.55
CA ASN A 105 15.28 0.84 -8.87
C ASN A 105 13.79 1.14 -9.11
N PRO A 106 13.42 1.69 -10.28
CA PRO A 106 12.02 1.87 -10.62
C PRO A 106 11.32 0.54 -10.88
N ASP A 107 10.23 0.27 -10.16
CA ASP A 107 9.45 -0.98 -10.25
C ASP A 107 9.06 -1.34 -11.69
N ILE A 108 8.81 -0.34 -12.54
CA ILE A 108 8.46 -0.53 -13.96
C ILE A 108 9.60 -1.22 -14.73
N VAL A 109 10.85 -0.84 -14.48
CA VAL A 109 12.01 -1.43 -15.17
C VAL A 109 12.16 -2.89 -14.77
N THR A 110 12.06 -3.18 -13.46
CA THR A 110 12.09 -4.55 -12.96
C THR A 110 10.95 -5.39 -13.55
N GLY A 111 9.74 -4.82 -13.66
CA GLY A 111 8.59 -5.50 -14.26
C GLY A 111 8.80 -5.88 -15.73
N ILE A 112 9.34 -4.97 -16.54
CA ILE A 112 9.63 -5.25 -17.97
C ILE A 112 10.74 -6.32 -18.09
N SER A 113 11.79 -6.25 -17.27
CA SER A 113 12.89 -7.22 -17.30
C SER A 113 12.48 -8.64 -16.92
N LEU A 114 11.42 -8.82 -16.12
CA LEU A 114 10.89 -10.14 -15.76
C LEU A 114 9.90 -10.70 -16.79
N MET A 115 9.38 -9.85 -17.69
CA MET A 115 8.43 -10.25 -18.73
C MET A 115 9.14 -10.70 -20.02
N LEU A 116 10.32 -10.15 -20.31
CA LEU A 116 11.20 -10.54 -21.43
C LEU A 116 11.95 -11.84 -21.12
#